data_AF-A0A4Y3RMV3-F1
#
_entry.id   AF-A0A4Y3RMV3-F1
#
_cell.length_a   1.000
_cell.length_b   1.000
_cell.length_c   1.000
_cell.angle_alpha   90.00
_cell.angle_beta   90.00
_cell.angle_gamma   90.00
#
_symmetry.space_group_name_H-M   'P 1'
#
loop_
_entity.id
_entity.type
_entity.pdbx_description
1 polymer ?
#
loop_
_entity_poly.entity_id
_entity_poly.type
_entity_poly.pdbx_seq_one_letter_code
_entity_poly.pdbx_strand_id
1 'polypeptide(L)'
;MHGAVNGGDPRFGRRGPPCPAPAPPADITDDGTGLLCVTLLLRLRARIADTAAGTVVHVIATDPAAPLDLPAWCHMTASLTQRPVTVRWLRS
;
A
#
# COMPACT_ATOMS: atom_id res chain seq x y z
N MET A 1 49.05 -0.99 32.86
CA MET A 1 47.98 -0.53 33.77
C MET A 1 46.72 -0.32 32.93
N HIS A 2 45.67 -1.07 33.27
CA HIS A 2 44.40 -1.17 32.55
C HIS A 2 43.65 0.18 32.43
N GLY A 3 42.90 0.34 31.34
CA GLY A 3 41.97 1.47 31.18
C GLY A 3 41.15 1.42 29.90
N ALA A 4 40.23 0.46 29.81
CA ALA A 4 39.09 0.52 28.89
C ALA A 4 37.86 1.01 29.67
N VAL A 5 37.09 1.94 29.12
CA VAL A 5 35.62 1.90 29.12
C VAL A 5 35.08 2.64 27.90
N ASN A 6 34.39 1.89 27.03
CA ASN A 6 33.58 2.41 25.93
C ASN A 6 32.37 3.14 26.51
N GLY A 7 32.38 4.47 26.44
CA GLY A 7 31.23 5.30 26.83
C GLY A 7 30.26 5.49 25.67
N GLY A 8 29.44 4.48 25.38
CA GLY A 8 28.24 4.63 24.54
C GLY A 8 27.01 4.72 25.45
N ASP A 9 26.26 5.83 25.39
CA ASP A 9 25.03 6.03 26.16
C ASP A 9 23.97 4.96 25.77
N PRO A 10 23.53 4.08 26.69
CA PRO A 10 22.53 3.05 26.40
C PRO A 10 21.14 3.61 26.04
N ARG A 11 20.90 4.91 26.21
CA ARG A 11 19.60 5.54 25.92
C ARG A 11 19.31 5.76 24.43
N PHE A 12 20.32 5.72 23.57
CA PHE A 12 20.16 5.79 22.11
C PHE A 12 19.92 4.41 21.46
N GLY A 13 19.74 3.36 22.26
CA GLY A 13 19.32 2.03 21.81
C GLY A 13 17.84 1.92 21.43
N ARG A 14 17.20 3.01 20.99
CA ARG A 14 15.84 2.91 20.43
C ARG A 14 15.96 2.33 19.03
N ARG A 15 15.82 1.00 18.92
CA ARG A 15 15.38 0.37 17.67
C ARG A 15 14.17 1.16 17.19
N GLY A 16 14.33 1.99 16.16
CA GLY A 16 13.22 2.64 15.48
C GLY A 16 12.22 1.57 15.03
N PRO A 17 10.95 1.94 14.77
CA PRO A 17 9.98 0.99 14.23
C PRO A 17 10.60 0.30 13.00
N PRO A 18 10.45 -1.02 12.86
CA PRO A 18 10.98 -1.73 11.70
C PRO A 18 10.46 -1.03 10.45
N CYS A 19 11.37 -0.74 9.52
CA CYS A 19 11.00 -0.28 8.18
C CYS A 19 9.91 -1.24 7.67
N PRO A 20 8.77 -0.75 7.15
CA PRO A 20 7.72 -1.64 6.66
C PRO A 20 8.35 -2.60 5.64
N ALA A 21 8.17 -3.90 5.87
CA ALA A 21 8.65 -4.93 4.96
C ALA A 21 8.18 -4.63 3.52
N PRO A 22 8.98 -4.95 2.49
CA PRO A 22 8.54 -4.76 1.12
C PRO A 22 7.23 -5.51 0.91
N ALA A 23 6.24 -4.80 0.37
CA ALA A 23 4.95 -5.38 0.04
C ALA A 23 5.15 -6.57 -0.93
N PRO A 24 4.25 -7.58 -0.91
CA PRO A 24 4.29 -8.65 -1.89
C PRO A 24 4.31 -8.08 -3.32
N PRO A 25 4.93 -8.78 -4.28
CA PRO A 25 4.90 -8.38 -5.68
C PRO A 25 3.46 -8.27 -6.17
N ALA A 26 3.17 -7.26 -6.99
CA ALA A 26 1.86 -7.14 -7.61
C ALA A 26 1.69 -8.15 -8.74
N ASP A 27 0.52 -8.74 -8.81
CA ASP A 27 0.06 -9.48 -9.99
C ASP A 27 -0.35 -8.52 -11.10
N ILE A 28 -0.90 -7.36 -10.73
CA ILE A 28 -1.39 -6.33 -11.67
C ILE A 28 -0.94 -4.95 -11.18
N THR A 29 -0.47 -4.11 -12.09
CA THR A 29 -0.28 -2.67 -11.83
C THR A 29 -1.24 -1.87 -12.69
N ASP A 30 -2.05 -1.01 -12.06
CA ASP A 30 -2.94 -0.06 -12.73
C ASP A 30 -2.42 1.37 -12.57
N ASP A 31 -2.02 1.97 -13.69
CA ASP A 31 -1.64 3.39 -13.73
C ASP A 31 -2.87 4.27 -14.00
N GLY A 32 -3.23 5.03 -12.97
CA GLY A 32 -4.28 6.04 -12.95
C GLY A 32 -3.75 7.46 -12.78
N THR A 33 -2.47 7.70 -13.10
CA THR A 33 -1.87 9.04 -13.09
C THR A 33 -2.72 10.02 -13.91
N GLY A 34 -3.05 11.17 -13.33
CA GLY A 34 -3.88 12.21 -13.95
C GLY A 34 -5.38 11.91 -13.99
N LEU A 35 -5.84 10.76 -13.51
CA LEU A 35 -7.27 10.47 -13.38
C LEU A 35 -7.84 11.02 -12.07
N LEU A 36 -9.07 11.53 -12.13
CA LEU A 36 -9.86 11.77 -10.92
C LEU A 36 -10.12 10.45 -10.19
N CYS A 37 -10.19 10.48 -8.86
CA CYS A 37 -10.36 9.26 -8.07
C CYS A 37 -11.58 8.44 -8.49
N VAL A 38 -12.72 9.08 -8.77
CA VAL A 38 -13.93 8.40 -9.25
C VAL A 38 -13.72 7.65 -10.57
N THR A 39 -12.97 8.22 -11.51
CA THR A 39 -12.67 7.59 -12.80
C THR A 39 -11.78 6.37 -12.61
N LEU A 40 -10.77 6.49 -11.73
CA LEU A 40 -9.90 5.39 -11.35
C LEU A 40 -10.68 4.24 -10.72
N LEU A 41 -11.58 4.50 -9.78
CA LEU A 41 -12.38 3.47 -9.10
C LEU A 41 -13.30 2.70 -10.05
N LEU A 42 -13.93 3.38 -11.01
CA LEU A 42 -14.76 2.72 -12.03
C LEU A 42 -13.93 1.81 -12.95
N ARG A 43 -12.74 2.28 -13.36
CA ARG A 43 -11.80 1.47 -14.14
C ARG A 43 -11.31 0.26 -13.34
N LEU A 44 -10.95 0.45 -12.07
CA LEU A 44 -10.51 -0.63 -11.18
C LEU A 44 -11.61 -1.68 -11.01
N ARG A 45 -12.86 -1.25 -10.78
CA ARG A 45 -14.02 -2.16 -10.70
C ARG A 45 -14.14 -3.06 -11.92
N ALA A 46 -14.03 -2.48 -13.12
CA ALA A 46 -14.10 -3.26 -14.36
C ALA A 46 -12.93 -4.25 -14.47
N ARG A 47 -11.71 -3.84 -14.08
CA ARG A 47 -10.52 -4.68 -14.16
C ARG A 47 -10.55 -5.85 -13.18
N ILE A 48 -10.99 -5.64 -11.95
CA ILE A 48 -10.98 -6.69 -10.93
C ILE A 48 -12.10 -7.71 -11.10
N ALA A 49 -13.15 -7.39 -11.89
CA ALA A 49 -14.29 -8.28 -12.12
C ALA A 49 -13.86 -9.67 -12.62
N ASP A 50 -12.85 -9.72 -13.50
CA ASP A 50 -12.40 -10.96 -14.15
C ASP A 50 -11.09 -11.54 -13.59
N THR A 51 -10.51 -10.91 -12.56
CA THR A 51 -9.24 -11.39 -11.97
C THR A 51 -9.42 -12.62 -11.10
N ALA A 52 -8.33 -13.27 -10.64
CA ALA A 52 -8.38 -14.39 -9.69
C ALA A 52 -8.53 -13.91 -8.22
N ALA A 53 -8.98 -14.79 -7.33
CA ALA A 53 -9.11 -14.45 -5.91
C ALA A 53 -7.72 -14.28 -5.32
N GLY A 54 -7.52 -13.25 -4.50
CA GLY A 54 -6.20 -12.96 -3.92
C GLY A 54 -5.22 -12.25 -4.85
N THR A 55 -5.65 -11.82 -6.04
CA THR A 55 -4.84 -10.97 -6.93
C THR A 55 -4.47 -9.66 -6.22
N VAL A 56 -3.17 -9.34 -6.19
CA VAL A 56 -2.64 -8.08 -5.65
C VAL A 56 -2.57 -7.04 -6.77
N VAL A 57 -3.26 -5.90 -6.58
CA VAL A 57 -3.30 -4.81 -7.56
C VAL A 57 -2.56 -3.60 -7.01
N HIS A 58 -1.42 -3.24 -7.60
CA HIS A 58 -0.78 -1.96 -7.32
C HIS A 58 -1.44 -0.86 -8.13
N VAL A 59 -1.71 0.28 -7.49
CA VAL A 59 -2.38 1.41 -8.12
C VAL A 59 -1.50 2.65 -7.99
N ILE A 60 -1.23 3.31 -9.11
CA ILE A 60 -0.56 4.60 -9.17
C ILE A 60 -1.65 5.65 -9.36
N ALA A 61 -1.73 6.62 -8.45
CA ALA A 61 -2.73 7.67 -8.49
C ALA A 61 -2.14 8.99 -7.98
N THR A 62 -2.41 10.06 -8.71
CA THR A 62 -1.98 11.43 -8.37
C THR A 62 -3.13 12.30 -7.84
N ASP A 63 -4.36 11.78 -7.83
CA ASP A 63 -5.51 12.48 -7.26
C ASP A 63 -5.38 12.55 -5.72
N PRO A 64 -5.55 13.74 -5.10
CA PRO A 64 -5.35 13.92 -3.67
C PRO A 64 -6.40 13.21 -2.79
N ALA A 65 -7.55 12.81 -3.33
CA ALA A 65 -8.56 12.04 -2.62
C ALA A 65 -8.26 10.53 -2.56
N ALA A 66 -7.41 10.03 -3.47
CA ALA A 66 -7.08 8.61 -3.56
C ALA A 66 -6.62 7.95 -2.23
N PRO A 67 -5.83 8.62 -1.35
CA PRO A 67 -5.44 8.03 -0.06
C PRO A 67 -6.61 7.76 0.89
N LEU A 68 -7.73 8.50 0.78
CA LEU A 68 -8.93 8.28 1.57
C LEU A 68 -9.89 7.32 0.87
N ASP A 69 -10.09 7.52 -0.42
CA ASP A 69 -11.12 6.83 -1.19
C ASP A 69 -10.74 5.39 -1.53
N LEU A 70 -9.47 5.10 -1.88
CA LEU A 70 -9.04 3.74 -2.23
C LEU A 70 -9.22 2.76 -1.06
N PRO A 71 -8.80 3.05 0.19
CA PRO A 71 -9.06 2.16 1.32
C PRO A 71 -10.54 1.97 1.61
N ALA A 72 -11.35 3.04 1.54
CA ALA A 72 -12.79 2.97 1.76
C ALA A 72 -13.47 2.10 0.70
N TRP A 73 -13.12 2.32 -0.57
CA TRP A 73 -13.61 1.51 -1.69
C TRP A 73 -13.24 0.04 -1.52
N CYS A 74 -11.98 -0.27 -1.21
CA CYS A 74 -11.53 -1.65 -0.96
C CYS A 74 -12.37 -2.35 0.10
N HIS A 75 -12.67 -1.67 1.22
CA HIS A 75 -13.48 -2.23 2.32
C HIS A 75 -14.92 -2.53 1.85
N MET A 76 -15.53 -1.61 1.11
CA MET A 76 -16.87 -1.81 0.55
C MET A 76 -16.88 -2.93 -0.49
N THR A 77 -15.92 -2.96 -1.41
CA THR A 77 -15.88 -3.96 -2.48
C THR A 77 -15.50 -5.36 -1.99
N ALA A 78 -14.63 -5.48 -0.98
CA ALA A 78 -14.26 -6.79 -0.43
C ALA A 78 -15.46 -7.53 0.17
N SER A 79 -16.42 -6.80 0.77
CA SER A 79 -17.68 -7.37 1.25
C SER A 79 -18.57 -7.92 0.13
N LEU A 80 -18.48 -7.32 -1.06
CA LEU A 80 -19.27 -7.67 -2.24
C LEU A 80 -18.60 -8.76 -3.09
N THR A 81 -17.27 -8.88 -3.05
CA THR A 81 -16.51 -9.79 -3.93
C THR A 81 -15.90 -10.99 -3.21
N GLN A 82 -15.92 -11.06 -1.87
CA GLN A 82 -15.30 -12.12 -1.03
C GLN A 82 -13.81 -12.38 -1.35
N ARG A 83 -13.15 -11.46 -2.07
CA ARG A 83 -11.81 -11.63 -2.63
C ARG A 83 -10.97 -10.46 -2.16
N PRO A 84 -9.95 -10.69 -1.31
CA PRO A 84 -9.12 -9.60 -0.83
C PRO A 84 -8.27 -9.07 -1.99
N VAL A 85 -8.67 -7.92 -2.54
CA VAL A 85 -7.80 -7.14 -3.44
C VAL A 85 -7.02 -6.17 -2.56
N THR A 86 -5.70 -6.37 -2.49
CA THR A 86 -4.82 -5.41 -1.81
C THR A 86 -4.49 -4.32 -2.81
N VAL A 87 -5.11 -3.14 -2.64
CA VAL A 87 -4.76 -1.95 -3.40
C VAL A 87 -3.64 -1.21 -2.70
N ARG A 88 -2.48 -1.13 -3.35
CA ARG A 88 -1.34 -0.38 -2.84
C ARG A 88 -1.17 0.90 -3.63
N TRP A 89 -1.29 2.02 -2.95
CA TRP A 89 -0.95 3.33 -3.51
C TRP A 89 0.57 3.52 -3.54
N LEU A 90 1.10 3.81 -4.73
CA LEU A 90 2.46 4.24 -4.92
C LEU A 90 2.46 5.77 -5.00
N ARG A 91 3.15 6.43 -4.05
CA ARG A 91 3.36 7.90 -4.06
C ARG A 91 3.95 8.34 -5.39
N SER A 92 3.37 9.40 -5.98
CA SER A 92 4.11 10.36 -6.80
C SER A 92 4.88 11.33 -5.90
#